data_AF-A0A833GF85-F1
#
_entry.id   AF-A0A833GF85-F1
#
_cell.length_a   1.000
_cell.length_b   1.000
_cell.length_c   1.000
_cell.angle_alpha   90.00
_cell.angle_beta   90.00
_cell.angle_gamma   90.00
#
_symmetry.space_group_name_H-M   'P 1'
#
loop_
_entity.id
_entity.type
_entity.pdbx_description
1 polymer ?
#
loop_
_entity_poly.entity_id
_entity_poly.type
_entity_poly.pdbx_seq_one_letter_code
_entity_poly.pdbx_strand_id
1 'polypeptide(L)'
;MRLILFFFGGFLLANLVVAGSNIIRPQAREQQPMFSEVNNRAPAPWAANERHIESARKNARRSALDVLAMPMAVACSPTGRTQLVDALSFYYGQRASQRRGYFETWGVDGMHFIEKAWATADDSRVERLTRETFSRGYFSLDDFAPRARELIAETLGAEPAPGKICAAG
;
A
#
# COMPACT_ATOMS: atom_id res chain seq x y z
N MET A 1 52.55 -11.37 -1.37
CA MET A 1 53.46 -10.87 -2.42
C MET A 1 53.13 -11.53 -3.75
N ARG A 2 52.56 -10.79 -4.70
CA ARG A 2 52.89 -10.85 -6.14
C ARG A 2 52.04 -9.83 -6.90
N LEU A 3 52.73 -8.74 -7.21
CA LEU A 3 52.42 -7.67 -8.16
C LEU A 3 52.62 -8.23 -9.57
N ILE A 4 51.68 -8.03 -10.51
CA ILE A 4 52.01 -8.01 -11.95
C ILE A 4 51.20 -6.88 -12.62
N LEU A 5 51.96 -5.96 -13.20
CA LEU A 5 51.59 -4.81 -14.01
C LEU A 5 51.72 -5.15 -15.52
N PHE A 6 51.20 -4.25 -16.35
CA PHE A 6 51.37 -4.09 -17.81
C PHE A 6 50.50 -5.04 -18.66
N PHE A 7 49.78 -4.57 -19.69
CA PHE A 7 50.32 -3.86 -20.85
C PHE A 7 49.34 -2.85 -21.49
N PHE A 8 49.94 -1.74 -21.91
CA PHE A 8 49.46 -0.84 -22.97
C PHE A 8 49.45 -1.54 -24.33
N GLY A 9 48.57 -1.06 -25.22
CA GLY A 9 48.89 -0.95 -26.64
C GLY A 9 47.86 -1.60 -27.56
N GLY A 10 47.30 -0.80 -28.47
CA GLY A 10 46.56 -1.34 -29.60
C GLY A 10 45.58 -0.37 -30.25
N PHE A 11 46.05 0.80 -30.66
CA PHE A 11 45.36 1.59 -31.69
C PHE A 11 45.59 0.88 -33.03
N LEU A 12 44.52 0.41 -33.68
CA LEU A 12 44.53 0.09 -35.11
C LEU A 12 43.26 0.64 -35.76
N LEU A 13 43.50 1.55 -36.69
CA LEU A 13 42.55 2.23 -37.53
C LEU A 13 42.10 1.36 -38.71
N ALA A 14 40.88 1.68 -39.16
CA ALA A 14 40.35 1.56 -40.53
C ALA A 14 39.98 0.15 -41.04
N ASN A 15 38.71 -0.05 -41.38
CA ASN A 15 38.22 0.10 -42.77
C ASN A 15 36.69 -0.15 -42.88
N LEU A 16 36.02 0.84 -43.46
CA LEU A 16 34.81 0.81 -44.28
C LEU A 16 34.24 -0.55 -44.70
N VAL A 17 32.94 -0.77 -44.45
CA VAL A 17 31.95 -1.11 -45.49
C VAL A 17 30.59 -0.52 -45.09
N VAL A 18 30.16 0.50 -45.84
CA VAL A 18 28.78 1.00 -45.86
C VAL A 18 27.97 0.02 -46.72
N ALA A 19 27.22 -0.87 -46.09
CA ALA A 19 26.21 -1.69 -46.75
C ALA A 19 24.83 -1.14 -46.39
N GLY A 20 24.09 -0.76 -47.43
CA GLY A 20 22.81 -0.06 -47.35
C GLY A 20 21.81 -0.78 -46.46
N SER A 21 21.55 -0.20 -45.31
CA SER A 21 20.38 -0.51 -44.51
C SER A 21 19.31 0.49 -44.91
N ASN A 22 18.20 0.02 -45.48
CA ASN A 22 17.00 0.82 -45.65
C ASN A 22 16.60 1.32 -44.25
N ILE A 23 16.95 2.57 -43.95
CA ILE A 23 16.52 3.28 -42.75
C ILE A 23 15.02 3.46 -42.91
N ILE A 24 14.26 2.49 -42.40
CA ILE A 24 12.92 2.75 -41.89
C ILE A 24 13.16 3.82 -40.83
N ARG A 25 12.96 5.08 -41.18
CA ARG A 25 12.84 6.15 -40.19
C ARG A 25 11.79 5.64 -39.22
N PRO A 26 12.10 5.39 -37.94
CA PRO A 26 11.03 5.34 -36.97
C PRO A 26 10.37 6.71 -37.14
N GLN A 27 9.12 6.73 -37.64
CA GLN A 27 8.32 7.90 -37.36
C GLN A 27 8.47 8.05 -35.86
N ALA A 28 8.99 9.20 -35.44
CA ALA A 28 8.70 9.68 -34.11
C ALA A 28 7.19 9.60 -34.07
N ARG A 29 6.70 8.51 -33.48
CA ARG A 29 5.33 8.39 -33.06
C ARG A 29 5.31 9.48 -32.03
N GLU A 30 4.92 10.67 -32.50
CA GLU A 30 4.44 11.73 -31.66
C GLU A 30 3.51 10.96 -30.74
N GLN A 31 4.01 10.72 -29.52
CA GLN A 31 3.21 10.14 -28.48
C GLN A 31 2.18 11.23 -28.29
N GLN A 32 1.11 11.15 -29.08
CA GLN A 32 -0.14 11.78 -28.78
C GLN A 32 -0.29 11.52 -27.30
N PRO A 33 -0.30 12.57 -26.46
CA PRO A 33 -0.38 12.38 -25.03
C PRO A 33 -1.51 11.37 -24.82
N MET A 34 -1.18 10.21 -24.25
CA MET A 34 -2.17 9.22 -23.80
C MET A 34 -2.87 9.78 -22.57
N PHE A 35 -3.41 10.97 -22.73
CA PHE A 35 -4.35 11.67 -21.92
C PHE A 35 -5.21 12.38 -22.95
N SER A 36 -6.03 11.59 -23.66
CA SER A 36 -7.23 12.19 -24.21
C SER A 36 -7.96 12.76 -23.02
N GLU A 37 -8.10 14.07 -23.02
CA GLU A 37 -8.84 14.86 -22.05
C GLU A 37 -10.33 14.52 -22.22
N VAL A 38 -10.71 13.29 -21.88
CA VAL A 38 -12.09 12.88 -21.79
C VAL A 38 -12.58 13.45 -20.47
N ASN A 39 -13.20 14.61 -20.60
CA ASN A 39 -13.92 15.35 -19.55
C ASN A 39 -15.21 14.60 -19.11
N ASN A 40 -15.09 13.28 -18.87
CA ASN A 40 -16.10 12.40 -18.27
C ASN A 40 -15.65 11.96 -16.87
N ARG A 41 -14.96 12.83 -16.12
CA ARG A 41 -14.60 12.52 -14.73
C ARG A 41 -15.89 12.21 -13.98
N ALA A 42 -15.95 11.04 -13.34
CA ALA A 42 -17.03 10.70 -12.41
C ALA A 42 -17.28 11.91 -11.48
N PRO A 43 -18.53 12.17 -11.05
CA PRO A 43 -18.82 13.29 -10.17
C PRO A 43 -17.82 13.27 -9.02
N ALA A 44 -17.27 14.45 -8.70
CA ALA A 44 -16.11 14.59 -7.84
C ALA A 44 -16.26 13.80 -6.53
N PRO A 45 -15.17 13.39 -5.85
CA PRO A 45 -15.23 12.43 -4.73
C PRO A 45 -16.07 12.92 -3.52
N TRP A 46 -16.49 14.18 -3.49
CA TRP A 46 -17.46 14.74 -2.55
C TRP A 46 -18.93 14.65 -3.03
N ALA A 47 -19.23 13.77 -3.99
CA ALA A 47 -20.56 13.58 -4.57
C ALA A 47 -21.54 12.86 -3.64
N ALA A 48 -22.79 12.68 -4.10
CA ALA A 48 -23.89 12.15 -3.29
C ALA A 48 -23.63 10.75 -2.69
N ASN A 49 -22.82 9.91 -3.33
CA ASN A 49 -22.46 8.57 -2.83
C ASN A 49 -21.43 8.59 -1.70
N GLU A 50 -20.72 9.70 -1.50
CA GLU A 50 -19.69 9.85 -0.46
C GLU A 50 -20.25 9.57 0.94
N ARG A 51 -21.52 9.93 1.19
CA ARG A 51 -22.18 9.68 2.47
C ARG A 51 -22.21 8.19 2.85
N HIS A 52 -22.41 7.30 1.87
CA HIS A 52 -22.41 5.86 2.12
C HIS A 52 -21.00 5.34 2.41
N ILE A 53 -20.00 5.85 1.69
CA ILE A 53 -18.60 5.48 1.87
C ILE A 53 -18.09 6.00 3.23
N GLU A 54 -18.48 7.20 3.62
CA GLU A 54 -18.17 7.77 4.94
C GLU A 54 -18.71 6.90 6.08
N SER A 55 -19.94 6.40 5.95
CA SER A 55 -20.52 5.45 6.92
C SER A 55 -19.69 4.17 7.02
N ALA A 56 -19.22 3.63 5.88
CA ALA A 56 -18.33 2.47 5.88
C ALA A 56 -17.01 2.76 6.63
N ARG A 57 -16.41 3.94 6.46
CA ARG A 57 -15.21 4.34 7.21
C ARG A 57 -15.48 4.45 8.71
N LYS A 58 -16.60 5.07 9.11
CA LYS A 58 -17.03 5.17 10.51
C LYS A 58 -17.22 3.78 11.14
N ASN A 59 -17.86 2.86 10.41
CA ASN A 59 -18.05 1.48 10.87
C ASN A 59 -16.72 0.74 11.01
N ALA A 60 -15.80 0.91 10.06
CA ALA A 60 -14.46 0.32 10.11
C ALA A 60 -13.69 0.78 11.36
N ARG A 61 -13.68 2.09 11.63
CA ARG A 61 -13.04 2.67 12.83
C ARG A 61 -13.62 2.11 14.11
N ARG A 62 -14.95 2.17 14.25
CA ARG A 62 -15.64 1.67 15.44
C ARG A 62 -15.32 0.19 15.68
N SER A 63 -15.46 -0.65 14.65
CA SER A 63 -15.17 -2.08 14.77
C SER A 63 -13.73 -2.35 15.21
N ALA A 64 -12.75 -1.63 14.66
CA ALA A 64 -11.35 -1.78 15.06
C ALA A 64 -11.13 -1.31 16.51
N LEU A 65 -11.66 -0.15 16.89
CA LEU A 65 -11.50 0.39 18.24
C LEU A 65 -12.18 -0.49 19.29
N ASP A 66 -13.33 -1.07 18.99
CA ASP A 66 -14.06 -1.97 19.89
C ASP A 66 -13.23 -3.22 20.22
N VAL A 67 -12.63 -3.87 19.21
CA VAL A 67 -11.78 -5.05 19.44
C VAL A 67 -10.44 -4.71 20.09
N LEU A 68 -9.85 -3.55 19.75
CA LEU A 68 -8.59 -3.09 20.34
C LEU A 68 -8.76 -2.65 21.80
N ALA A 69 -9.98 -2.32 22.22
CA ALA A 69 -10.34 -2.00 23.59
C ALA A 69 -10.71 -3.23 24.45
N MET A 70 -10.83 -4.43 23.85
CA MET A 70 -11.17 -5.64 24.59
C MET A 70 -10.09 -5.97 25.64
N PRO A 71 -10.46 -6.55 26.79
CA PRO A 71 -9.48 -7.08 27.73
C PRO A 71 -8.59 -8.12 27.04
N MET A 72 -7.29 -8.03 27.29
CA MET A 72 -6.30 -8.88 26.60
C MET A 72 -6.55 -10.39 26.78
N ALA A 73 -7.05 -10.81 27.94
CA ALA A 73 -7.43 -12.21 28.17
C ALA A 73 -8.54 -12.69 27.23
N VAL A 74 -9.48 -11.80 26.87
CA VAL A 74 -10.55 -12.08 25.91
C VAL A 74 -9.97 -12.17 24.49
N ALA A 75 -9.09 -11.22 24.12
CA ALA A 75 -8.44 -11.20 22.82
C ALA A 75 -7.58 -12.45 22.52
N CYS A 76 -7.07 -13.13 23.55
CA CYS A 76 -6.31 -14.38 23.40
C CYS A 76 -7.18 -15.64 23.29
N SER A 77 -8.49 -15.55 23.53
CA SER A 77 -9.38 -16.66 23.22
C SER A 77 -9.44 -16.88 21.70
N PRO A 78 -9.73 -18.09 21.21
CA PRO A 78 -9.90 -18.33 19.77
C PRO A 78 -10.91 -17.37 19.13
N THR A 79 -12.05 -17.13 19.78
CA THR A 79 -13.07 -16.20 19.32
C THR A 79 -12.59 -14.75 19.31
N GLY A 80 -11.94 -14.30 20.39
CA GLY A 80 -11.42 -12.93 20.48
C GLY A 80 -10.31 -12.65 19.46
N ARG A 81 -9.47 -13.66 19.19
CA ARG A 81 -8.45 -13.57 18.15
C ARG A 81 -9.07 -13.40 16.77
N THR A 82 -10.07 -14.22 16.43
CA THR A 82 -10.80 -14.09 15.15
C THR A 82 -11.42 -12.70 15.03
N GLN A 83 -12.10 -12.21 16.08
CA GLN A 83 -12.68 -10.87 16.09
C GLN A 83 -11.63 -9.78 15.86
N LEU A 84 -10.46 -9.89 16.51
CA LEU A 84 -9.36 -8.95 16.35
C LEU A 84 -8.84 -8.94 14.91
N VAL A 85 -8.52 -10.12 14.36
CA VAL A 85 -8.00 -10.25 12.99
C VAL A 85 -9.02 -9.77 11.96
N ASP A 86 -10.30 -10.12 12.11
CA ASP A 86 -11.36 -9.73 11.19
C ASP A 86 -11.60 -8.22 11.20
N ALA A 87 -11.67 -7.60 12.37
CA ALA A 87 -11.90 -6.17 12.48
C ALA A 87 -10.71 -5.33 11.98
N LEU A 88 -9.48 -5.75 12.26
CA LEU A 88 -8.29 -5.10 11.70
C LEU A 88 -8.19 -5.33 10.18
N SER A 89 -8.49 -6.55 9.70
CA SER A 89 -8.59 -6.83 8.26
C SER A 89 -9.62 -5.95 7.57
N PHE A 90 -10.79 -5.75 8.19
CA PHE A 90 -11.82 -4.88 7.67
C PHE A 90 -11.35 -3.42 7.64
N TYR A 91 -10.74 -2.92 8.71
CA TYR A 91 -10.24 -1.54 8.77
C TYR A 91 -9.16 -1.25 7.72
N TYR A 92 -8.07 -2.01 7.73
CA TYR A 92 -6.96 -1.80 6.79
C TYR A 92 -7.37 -2.15 5.36
N GLY A 93 -8.23 -3.15 5.17
CA GLY A 93 -8.79 -3.51 3.87
C GLY A 93 -9.66 -2.41 3.26
N GLN A 94 -10.50 -1.75 4.06
CA GLN A 94 -11.31 -0.61 3.62
C GLN A 94 -10.42 0.58 3.24
N ARG A 95 -9.43 0.91 4.07
CA ARG A 95 -8.50 2.01 3.79
C ARG A 95 -7.71 1.79 2.51
N ALA A 96 -7.10 0.61 2.33
CA ALA A 96 -6.38 0.27 1.11
C ALA A 96 -7.28 0.28 -0.13
N SER A 97 -8.50 -0.26 -0.01
CA SER A 97 -9.43 -0.32 -1.15
C SER A 97 -9.90 1.07 -1.58
N GLN A 98 -10.17 1.97 -0.62
CA GLN A 98 -10.55 3.35 -0.93
C GLN A 98 -9.37 4.18 -1.46
N ARG A 99 -8.15 4.03 -0.92
CA ARG A 99 -6.94 4.65 -1.48
C ARG A 99 -6.79 4.35 -2.97
N ARG A 100 -6.87 3.06 -3.33
CA ARG A 100 -6.77 2.61 -4.72
C ARG A 100 -7.95 3.10 -5.56
N GLY A 101 -9.19 2.85 -5.12
CA GLY A 101 -10.38 3.18 -5.90
C GLY A 101 -10.55 4.68 -6.17
N TYR A 102 -10.19 5.53 -5.20
CA TYR A 102 -10.25 6.98 -5.40
C TYR A 102 -9.17 7.47 -6.37
N PHE A 103 -7.97 6.89 -6.33
CA PHE A 103 -6.93 7.18 -7.31
C PHE A 103 -7.35 6.71 -8.72
N GLU A 104 -7.87 5.49 -8.86
CA GLU A 104 -8.33 4.95 -10.15
C GLU A 104 -9.46 5.78 -10.77
N THR A 105 -10.34 6.35 -9.95
CA THR A 105 -11.52 7.08 -10.43
C THR A 105 -11.27 8.58 -10.65
N TRP A 106 -10.53 9.23 -9.75
CA TRP A 106 -10.34 10.69 -9.74
C TRP A 106 -8.87 11.14 -9.76
N GLY A 107 -7.92 10.21 -9.90
CA GLY A 107 -6.50 10.51 -9.93
C GLY A 107 -5.97 11.06 -8.60
N VAL A 108 -4.99 11.96 -8.71
CA VAL A 108 -4.29 12.56 -7.56
C VAL A 108 -5.25 13.33 -6.64
N ASP A 109 -6.27 13.99 -7.19
CA ASP A 109 -7.26 14.72 -6.40
C ASP A 109 -8.08 13.77 -5.51
N GLY A 110 -8.49 12.62 -6.06
CA GLY A 110 -9.16 11.57 -5.30
C GLY A 110 -8.28 11.00 -4.20
N MET A 111 -7.01 10.77 -4.51
CA MET A 111 -6.01 10.31 -3.54
C MET A 111 -5.86 11.30 -2.38
N HIS A 112 -5.68 12.60 -2.66
CA HIS A 112 -5.55 13.60 -1.60
C HIS A 112 -6.81 13.72 -0.73
N PHE A 113 -7.99 13.65 -1.36
CA PHE A 113 -9.25 13.63 -0.62
C PHE A 113 -9.30 12.44 0.35
N ILE A 114 -9.02 11.23 -0.15
CA ILE A 114 -9.18 10.01 0.65
C ILE A 114 -8.12 9.89 1.74
N GLU A 115 -6.89 10.37 1.50
CA GLU A 115 -5.87 10.48 2.55
C GLU A 115 -6.35 11.35 3.70
N LYS A 116 -6.90 12.54 3.40
CA LYS A 116 -7.45 13.42 4.43
C LYS A 116 -8.64 12.78 5.16
N ALA A 117 -9.48 12.04 4.44
CA ALA A 117 -10.62 11.35 5.03
C ALA A 117 -10.22 10.20 5.97
N TRP A 118 -9.00 9.67 5.87
CA TRP A 118 -8.39 8.66 6.76
C TRP A 118 -7.33 9.23 7.73
N ALA A 119 -7.26 10.56 7.87
CA ALA A 119 -6.33 11.24 8.78
C ALA A 119 -7.06 11.81 10.00
N THR A 120 -7.97 11.03 10.61
CA THR A 120 -8.71 11.45 11.80
C THR A 120 -8.00 11.03 13.10
N ALA A 121 -8.44 11.58 14.23
CA ALA A 121 -7.94 11.18 15.55
C ALA A 121 -8.19 9.68 15.84
N ASP A 122 -9.31 9.13 15.36
CA ASP A 122 -9.62 7.71 15.50
C ASP A 122 -8.66 6.84 14.69
N ASP A 123 -8.27 7.29 13.50
CA ASP A 123 -7.30 6.56 12.66
C ASP A 123 -5.93 6.49 13.36
N SER A 124 -5.45 7.62 13.90
CA SER A 124 -4.24 7.67 14.72
C SER A 124 -4.32 6.77 15.96
N ARG A 125 -5.51 6.67 16.58
CA ARG A 125 -5.75 5.79 17.74
C ARG A 125 -5.70 4.32 17.34
N VAL A 126 -6.35 3.94 16.23
CA VAL A 126 -6.30 2.57 15.70
C VAL A 126 -4.86 2.18 15.37
N GLU A 127 -4.10 3.03 14.68
CA GLU A 127 -2.71 2.74 14.32
C GLU A 127 -1.82 2.54 15.56
N ARG A 128 -1.91 3.44 16.55
CA ARG A 128 -1.16 3.31 17.80
C ARG A 128 -1.50 2.02 18.54
N LEU A 129 -2.80 1.73 18.71
CA LEU A 129 -3.24 0.51 19.39
C LEU A 129 -2.85 -0.75 18.58
N THR A 130 -2.86 -0.68 17.24
CA THR A 130 -2.38 -1.78 16.38
C THR A 130 -0.91 -2.10 16.66
N ARG A 131 -0.03 -1.09 16.74
CA ARG A 131 1.39 -1.27 17.12
C ARG A 131 1.55 -1.83 18.53
N GLU A 132 0.79 -1.31 19.50
CA GLU A 132 0.82 -1.82 20.88
C GLU A 132 0.37 -3.29 20.96
N THR A 133 -0.68 -3.66 20.22
CA THR A 133 -1.18 -5.04 20.15
C THR A 133 -0.22 -5.95 19.37
N PHE A 134 0.41 -5.45 18.30
CA PHE A 134 1.44 -6.17 17.56
C PHE A 134 2.68 -6.42 18.43
N SER A 135 3.30 -5.39 19.00
CA SER A 135 4.51 -5.52 19.84
C SER A 135 4.35 -6.48 21.02
N ARG A 136 3.12 -6.71 21.48
CA ARG A 136 2.78 -7.69 22.53
C ARG A 136 2.47 -9.09 22.00
N GLY A 137 2.57 -9.36 20.70
CA GLY A 137 2.45 -10.71 20.16
C GLY A 137 1.03 -11.27 20.09
N TYR A 138 0.01 -10.42 20.02
CA TYR A 138 -1.39 -10.87 19.90
C TYR A 138 -1.75 -11.28 18.48
N PHE A 139 -1.09 -10.74 17.48
CA PHE A 139 -1.22 -11.16 16.08
C PHE A 139 0.13 -11.09 15.37
N SER A 140 0.19 -11.68 14.19
CA SER A 140 1.30 -11.65 13.24
C SER A 140 0.81 -11.12 11.89
N LEU A 141 1.71 -10.62 11.04
CA LEU A 141 1.35 -10.16 9.71
C LEU A 141 0.74 -11.27 8.83
N ASP A 142 1.11 -12.52 9.09
CA ASP A 142 0.62 -13.68 8.35
C ASP A 142 -0.86 -13.99 8.61
N ASP A 143 -1.43 -13.46 9.70
CA ASP A 143 -2.85 -13.57 10.03
C ASP A 143 -3.75 -12.79 9.05
N PHE A 144 -3.17 -11.88 8.25
CA PHE A 144 -3.92 -10.96 7.40
C PHE A 144 -3.80 -11.31 5.92
N ALA A 145 -4.87 -11.09 5.16
CA ALA A 145 -4.84 -11.15 3.71
C ALA A 145 -3.87 -10.08 3.12
N PRO A 146 -3.29 -10.30 1.92
CA PRO A 146 -2.20 -9.47 1.39
C PRO A 146 -2.47 -7.95 1.42
N ARG A 147 -3.69 -7.53 1.05
CA ARG A 147 -4.07 -6.10 1.02
C ARG A 147 -4.05 -5.45 2.40
N ALA A 148 -4.57 -6.12 3.42
CA ALA A 148 -4.54 -5.60 4.78
C ALA A 148 -3.13 -5.69 5.36
N ARG A 149 -2.43 -6.80 5.08
CA ARG A 149 -1.06 -7.05 5.53
C ARG A 149 -0.09 -5.95 5.13
N GLU A 150 -0.11 -5.52 3.87
CA GLU A 150 0.77 -4.45 3.36
C GLU A 150 0.58 -3.16 4.15
N LEU A 151 -0.68 -2.73 4.33
CA LEU A 151 -1.01 -1.49 5.03
C LEU A 151 -0.73 -1.56 6.54
N ILE A 152 -0.90 -2.75 7.14
CA ILE A 152 -0.49 -2.99 8.52
C ILE A 152 1.03 -2.91 8.62
N ALA A 153 1.77 -3.56 7.72
CA ALA A 153 3.23 -3.50 7.72
C ALA A 153 3.76 -2.06 7.59
N GLU A 154 3.16 -1.23 6.73
CA GLU A 154 3.46 0.21 6.67
C GLU A 154 3.22 0.90 8.02
N THR A 155 2.13 0.56 8.71
CA THR A 155 1.76 1.14 10.01
C THR A 155 2.72 0.73 11.14
N LEU A 156 3.23 -0.50 11.09
CA LEU A 156 4.20 -1.04 12.05
C LEU A 156 5.62 -0.53 11.78
N GLY A 157 5.92 -0.15 10.53
CA GLY A 157 7.25 0.33 10.15
C GLY A 157 8.34 -0.72 10.38
N ALA A 158 9.45 -0.31 11.01
CA ALA A 158 10.59 -1.19 11.30
C ALA A 158 10.47 -1.94 12.65
N GLU A 159 9.27 -2.04 13.23
CA GLU A 159 9.07 -2.76 14.48
C GLU A 159 9.45 -4.25 14.34
N PRO A 160 10.32 -4.78 15.22
CA PRO A 160 10.69 -6.19 15.17
C PRO A 160 9.47 -7.06 15.47
N ALA A 161 9.37 -8.20 14.77
CA ALA A 161 8.30 -9.15 15.01
C ALA A 161 8.30 -9.61 16.49
N PRO A 162 7.16 -9.54 17.18
CA PRO A 162 7.05 -9.95 18.57
C PRO A 162 7.23 -11.47 18.71
N GLY A 163 7.57 -11.92 19.91
CA GLY A 163 7.31 -13.32 20.30
C GLY A 163 5.81 -13.60 20.28
N LYS A 164 5.39 -14.79 19.82
CA LYS A 164 3.97 -15.18 19.78
C LYS A 164 3.46 -15.39 21.21
N ILE A 165 2.63 -14.48 21.74
CA ILE A 165 1.94 -14.67 23.03
C ILE A 165 0.61 -15.39 22.81
N CYS A 166 -0.17 -14.92 21.83
CA CYS A 166 -1.49 -15.49 21.50
C CYS A 166 -1.61 -15.88 20.02
N ALA A 167 -0.51 -15.77 19.25
CA ALA A 167 -0.45 -16.25 17.89
C ALA A 167 -0.37 -17.77 17.86
N ALA A 168 -1.30 -18.40 17.15
CA ALA A 168 -1.35 -19.83 16.97
C ALA A 168 0.02 -20.34 16.47
N GLY A 169 0.47 -21.45 17.08
CA GLY A 169 1.60 -22.24 16.59
C GLY A 169 1.34 -22.67 15.16
#